data_AF-A0A0G1ATE6-F1
#
_entry.id   AF-A0A0G1ATE6-F1
#
_cell.length_a   1.000
_cell.length_b   1.000
_cell.length_c   1.000
_cell.angle_alpha   90.00
_cell.angle_beta   90.00
_cell.angle_gamma   90.00
#
_symmetry.space_group_name_H-M   'P 1'
#
loop_
_entity.id
_entity.type
_entity.pdbx_description
1 polymer ?
#
loop_
_entity_poly.entity_id
_entity_poly.type
_entity_poly.pdbx_seq_one_letter_code
_entity_poly.pdbx_strand_id
1 'polypeptide(L)'
;MKIAILGAGFTGLSAALKLAQAGHQVTVFESEPQVGGLAGGFKYPSWEWTLEKFYHHWFLSDKFVHNMARELHQQVLNITPETNIYIKSRILPIDSPASLLRFPYLSMVDKLRTSAVLAFLKLSSTEKPFEGKLALPWIKKWMGRGATKIIWDPLFEGKFGNLKNEVTLPWFWGRIKKRSKTLCYPEGGIAGFAQKIAGAVEKAGGKILLNSEVTSLRQKANSLQLTAYGSKRSAVSGQLVFDKVIVTLPTPVFTKITPSLPKAYVKKISSIPHLTAQNLILVLEKPFLKGSYWLNINEPGFPFLLLAEHTNFMDPKHYGGDHILYIGNYLPDGHPYQS
;
A
#
# COMPACT_ATOMS: atom_id res chain seq x y z
N MET A 1 -27.26 8.81 12.98
CA MET A 1 -27.31 8.60 11.52
C MET A 1 -27.00 7.15 11.19
N LYS A 2 -27.55 6.65 10.09
CA LYS A 2 -27.25 5.36 9.48
C LYS A 2 -26.26 5.56 8.33
N ILE A 3 -25.07 4.96 8.45
CA ILE A 3 -23.93 5.19 7.55
C ILE A 3 -23.51 3.88 6.91
N ALA A 4 -23.44 3.84 5.58
CA ALA A 4 -22.83 2.73 4.86
C ALA A 4 -21.37 3.03 4.54
N ILE A 5 -20.53 2.00 4.56
CA ILE A 5 -19.13 2.08 4.14
C ILE A 5 -18.89 0.98 3.10
N LEU A 6 -18.38 1.36 1.93
CA LEU A 6 -18.13 0.44 0.83
C LEU A 6 -16.65 0.07 0.80
N GLY A 7 -16.34 -1.16 1.19
CA GLY A 7 -15.00 -1.76 1.32
C GLY A 7 -14.58 -1.93 2.78
N ALA A 8 -14.11 -3.12 3.15
CA ALA A 8 -13.54 -3.45 4.46
C ALA A 8 -12.00 -3.50 4.43
N GLY A 9 -11.38 -2.63 3.62
CA GLY A 9 -9.96 -2.30 3.75
C GLY A 9 -9.68 -1.39 4.97
N PHE A 10 -8.41 -1.10 5.24
CA PHE A 10 -8.01 -0.29 6.40
C PHE A 10 -8.70 1.08 6.48
N THR A 11 -8.94 1.75 5.36
CA THR A 11 -9.69 3.02 5.32
C THR A 11 -11.13 2.82 5.80
N GLY A 12 -11.82 1.82 5.26
CA GLY A 12 -13.21 1.52 5.61
C GLY A 12 -13.35 1.06 7.06
N LEU A 13 -12.50 0.14 7.52
CA LEU A 13 -12.48 -0.34 8.89
C LEU A 13 -12.18 0.77 9.92
N SER A 14 -11.21 1.64 9.62
CA SER A 14 -10.88 2.75 10.51
C SER A 14 -12.02 3.75 10.61
N ALA A 15 -12.65 4.09 9.47
CA ALA A 15 -13.83 4.96 9.45
C ALA A 15 -15.00 4.31 10.20
N ALA A 16 -15.23 3.01 10.00
CA ALA A 16 -16.28 2.26 10.65
C ALA A 16 -16.13 2.30 12.18
N LEU A 17 -14.91 2.06 12.67
CA LEU A 17 -14.63 2.04 14.10
C LEU A 17 -14.91 3.41 14.73
N LYS A 18 -14.39 4.49 14.13
CA LYS A 18 -14.59 5.84 14.66
C LYS A 18 -16.04 6.30 14.61
N LEU A 19 -16.79 5.95 13.56
CA LEU A 19 -18.20 6.29 13.46
C LEU A 19 -19.07 5.46 14.41
N ALA A 20 -18.77 4.18 14.60
CA ALA A 20 -19.47 3.33 15.56
C ALA A 20 -19.22 3.79 17.00
N GLN A 21 -17.97 4.11 17.36
CA GLN A 21 -17.60 4.71 18.65
C GLN A 21 -18.30 6.06 18.90
N ALA A 22 -18.60 6.82 17.85
CA ALA A 22 -19.37 8.06 17.92
C ALA A 22 -20.90 7.84 18.01
N GLY A 23 -21.37 6.59 18.14
CA GLY A 23 -22.79 6.26 18.31
C GLY A 23 -23.60 6.24 17.00
N HIS A 24 -22.96 6.18 15.83
CA HIS A 24 -23.67 6.02 14.56
C HIS A 24 -23.97 4.55 14.24
N GLN A 25 -25.06 4.32 13.51
CA GLN A 25 -25.39 2.98 13.00
C GLN A 25 -24.59 2.71 11.72
N VAL A 26 -23.49 1.98 11.85
CA VAL A 26 -22.55 1.73 10.75
C VAL A 26 -22.79 0.35 10.13
N THR A 27 -22.80 0.27 8.80
CA THR A 27 -22.76 -1.00 8.07
C THR A 27 -21.67 -0.95 7.00
N VAL A 28 -20.70 -1.85 7.11
CA VAL A 28 -19.62 -2.03 6.13
C VAL A 28 -20.02 -3.15 5.16
N PHE A 29 -19.86 -2.91 3.87
CA PHE A 29 -20.07 -3.90 2.82
C PHE A 29 -18.72 -4.26 2.18
N GLU A 30 -18.42 -5.54 2.09
CA GLU A 30 -17.20 -6.07 1.49
C GLU A 30 -17.58 -7.23 0.55
N SER A 31 -17.12 -7.15 -0.70
CA SER A 31 -17.38 -8.17 -1.71
C SER A 31 -16.61 -9.47 -1.44
N GLU A 32 -15.43 -9.36 -0.83
CA GLU A 32 -14.58 -10.50 -0.50
C GLU A 32 -15.06 -11.26 0.77
N PRO A 33 -14.63 -12.52 0.96
CA PRO A 33 -14.95 -13.29 2.16
C PRO A 33 -14.13 -12.87 3.40
N GLN A 34 -13.27 -11.85 3.28
CA GLN A 34 -12.38 -11.40 4.35
C GLN A 34 -12.14 -9.89 4.28
N VAL A 35 -11.77 -9.30 5.42
CA VAL A 35 -11.37 -7.89 5.53
C VAL A 35 -9.89 -7.69 5.17
N GLY A 36 -9.47 -6.43 5.02
CA GLY A 36 -8.07 -6.02 4.84
C GLY A 36 -7.77 -5.39 3.48
N GLY A 37 -8.63 -5.59 2.47
CA GLY A 37 -8.47 -5.00 1.14
C GLY A 37 -7.13 -5.37 0.49
N LEU A 38 -6.39 -4.38 -0.03
CA LEU A 38 -5.06 -4.58 -0.62
C LEU A 38 -4.01 -5.16 0.34
N ALA A 39 -4.22 -4.99 1.65
CA ALA A 39 -3.38 -5.55 2.71
C ALA A 39 -4.01 -6.79 3.35
N GLY A 40 -5.00 -7.39 2.69
CA GLY A 40 -5.50 -8.71 3.05
C GLY A 40 -4.44 -9.78 2.83
N GLY A 41 -4.58 -10.88 3.56
CA GLY A 41 -3.60 -11.97 3.56
C GLY A 41 -4.24 -13.33 3.40
N PHE A 42 -3.38 -14.35 3.41
CA PHE A 42 -3.73 -15.75 3.42
C PHE A 42 -2.78 -16.48 4.38
N LYS A 43 -3.06 -17.76 4.65
CA LYS A 43 -2.27 -18.57 5.56
C LYS A 43 -2.30 -20.03 5.15
N TYR A 44 -1.14 -20.69 5.11
CA TYR A 44 -1.08 -22.14 4.96
C TYR A 44 -1.36 -22.84 6.29
N PRO A 45 -1.83 -24.10 6.29
CA PRO A 45 -2.13 -24.82 7.52
C PRO A 45 -0.95 -24.91 8.50
N SER A 46 0.29 -25.01 8.00
CA SER A 46 1.52 -25.05 8.79
C SER A 46 1.95 -23.69 9.35
N TRP A 47 1.34 -22.60 8.91
CA TRP A 47 1.74 -21.25 9.30
C TRP A 47 0.98 -20.78 10.53
N GLU A 48 1.70 -20.14 11.45
CA GLU A 48 1.14 -19.48 12.62
C GLU A 48 0.49 -18.16 12.19
N TRP A 49 1.24 -17.35 11.45
CA TRP A 49 0.86 -15.99 11.07
C TRP A 49 0.32 -15.91 9.64
N THR A 50 -0.48 -14.88 9.39
CA THR A 50 -0.91 -14.54 8.03
C THR A 50 0.24 -13.92 7.23
N LEU A 51 0.19 -14.12 5.92
CA LEU A 51 1.06 -13.46 4.93
C LEU A 51 0.19 -12.60 4.01
N GLU A 52 0.61 -11.36 3.75
CA GLU A 52 -0.14 -10.47 2.87
C GLU A 52 0.00 -10.85 1.39
N LYS A 53 -1.02 -10.55 0.59
CA LYS A 53 -0.99 -10.75 -0.87
C LYS A 53 0.11 -9.94 -1.56
N PHE A 54 0.51 -8.83 -0.95
CA PHE A 54 1.62 -7.97 -1.37
C PHE A 54 2.51 -7.69 -0.17
N TYR A 55 3.80 -7.48 -0.38
CA TYR A 55 4.72 -7.08 0.68
C TYR A 55 4.20 -5.83 1.42
N HIS A 56 4.07 -5.91 2.73
CA HIS A 56 3.61 -4.80 3.55
C HIS A 56 4.44 -4.69 4.83
N HIS A 57 4.69 -3.44 5.23
CA HIS A 57 5.26 -3.07 6.51
C HIS A 57 4.79 -1.66 6.85
N TRP A 58 4.86 -1.28 8.12
CA TRP A 58 4.66 0.09 8.53
C TRP A 58 5.99 0.77 8.78
N PHE A 59 5.99 2.09 8.70
CA PHE A 59 7.14 2.87 9.14
C PHE A 59 6.92 3.26 10.62
N LEU A 60 8.00 3.29 11.39
CA LEU A 60 7.99 3.81 12.75
C LEU A 60 7.42 5.24 12.83
N SER A 61 7.59 6.04 11.77
CA SER A 61 7.03 7.38 11.67
C SER A 61 5.52 7.45 11.41
N ASP A 62 4.83 6.35 11.15
CA ASP A 62 3.38 6.35 10.89
C ASP A 62 2.59 6.38 12.21
N LYS A 63 2.36 7.60 12.73
CA LYS A 63 1.65 7.79 14.00
C LYS A 63 0.21 7.25 13.98
N PHE A 64 -0.46 7.22 12.83
CA PHE A 64 -1.87 6.82 12.76
C PHE A 64 -2.04 5.33 13.02
N VAL A 65 -1.25 4.50 12.35
CA VAL A 65 -1.32 3.04 12.56
C VAL A 65 -0.83 2.64 13.94
N HIS A 66 0.19 3.33 14.47
CA HIS A 66 0.67 3.12 15.84
C HIS A 66 -0.35 3.52 16.91
N ASN A 67 -1.08 4.62 16.70
CA ASN A 67 -2.19 5.00 17.58
C ASN A 67 -3.31 3.94 17.56
N MET A 68 -3.69 3.48 16.37
CA MET A 68 -4.69 2.42 16.22
C MET A 68 -4.25 1.12 16.89
N ALA A 69 -2.99 0.72 16.71
CA ALA A 69 -2.44 -0.46 17.36
C ALA A 69 -2.49 -0.34 18.89
N ARG A 70 -2.14 0.83 19.46
CA ARG A 70 -2.25 1.08 20.91
C ARG A 70 -3.69 1.01 21.41
N GLU A 71 -4.62 1.66 20.72
CA GLU A 71 -6.05 1.65 21.06
C GLU A 71 -6.62 0.22 21.09
N LEU A 72 -6.14 -0.64 20.20
CA LEU A 72 -6.55 -2.03 20.12
C LEU A 72 -5.68 -2.98 20.96
N HIS A 73 -4.72 -2.47 21.74
CA HIS A 73 -3.74 -3.29 22.46
C HIS A 73 -3.07 -4.35 21.56
N GLN A 74 -2.73 -3.97 20.32
CA GLN A 74 -2.00 -4.78 19.36
C GLN A 74 -0.49 -4.65 19.62
N GLN A 75 0.17 -5.78 19.82
CA GLN A 75 1.63 -5.82 19.83
C GLN A 75 2.18 -5.60 18.42
N VAL A 76 3.23 -4.78 18.34
CA VAL A 76 3.88 -4.39 17.10
C VAL A 76 5.39 -4.60 17.26
N LEU A 77 5.96 -5.41 16.37
CA LEU A 77 7.40 -5.62 16.29
C LEU A 77 8.05 -4.43 15.60
N ASN A 78 9.21 -4.01 16.11
CA ASN A 78 10.04 -2.96 15.54
C ASN A 78 11.37 -3.57 15.10
N ILE A 79 11.61 -3.63 13.80
CA ILE A 79 12.78 -4.32 13.23
C ILE A 79 13.46 -3.39 12.24
N THR A 80 14.78 -3.42 12.20
CA THR A 80 15.57 -2.59 11.28
C THR A 80 16.24 -3.51 10.26
N PRO A 81 15.52 -3.93 9.21
CA PRO A 81 16.04 -4.89 8.25
C PRO A 81 16.97 -4.22 7.22
N GLU A 82 17.73 -5.03 6.50
CA GLU A 82 18.62 -4.54 5.44
C GLU A 82 17.84 -4.23 4.16
N THR A 83 18.12 -3.06 3.58
CA THR A 83 17.58 -2.63 2.29
C THR A 83 18.72 -2.34 1.32
N ASN A 84 18.74 -3.04 0.20
CA ASN A 84 19.85 -3.05 -0.73
C ASN A 84 19.40 -2.66 -2.14
N ILE A 85 20.39 -2.40 -2.98
CA ILE A 85 20.26 -2.15 -4.41
C ILE A 85 21.06 -3.22 -5.16
N TYR A 86 20.44 -3.83 -6.17
CA TYR A 86 21.11 -4.70 -7.12
C TYR A 86 21.47 -3.92 -8.38
N ILE A 87 22.78 -3.78 -8.64
CA ILE A 87 23.31 -3.03 -9.77
C ILE A 87 24.76 -3.43 -10.08
N LYS A 88 25.09 -3.48 -11.37
CA LYS A 88 26.34 -4.04 -11.92
C LYS A 88 26.65 -5.42 -11.33
N SER A 89 25.64 -6.29 -11.33
CA SER A 89 25.70 -7.65 -10.79
C SER A 89 26.12 -7.75 -9.31
N ARG A 90 25.95 -6.68 -8.52
CA ARG A 90 26.30 -6.63 -7.09
C ARG A 90 25.12 -6.17 -6.26
N ILE A 91 24.99 -6.76 -5.07
CA ILE A 91 24.10 -6.29 -4.01
C ILE A 91 24.89 -5.32 -3.13
N LEU A 92 24.42 -4.09 -3.01
CA LEU A 92 25.07 -3.04 -2.22
C LEU A 92 24.06 -2.39 -1.26
N PRO A 93 24.48 -2.00 -0.05
CA PRO A 93 23.61 -1.25 0.86
C PRO A 93 23.39 0.18 0.38
N ILE A 94 22.15 0.65 0.54
CA ILE A 94 21.75 2.05 0.27
C ILE A 94 20.71 2.56 1.27
N ASP A 95 20.67 1.92 2.44
CA ASP A 95 19.72 2.11 3.55
C ASP A 95 20.09 3.25 4.51
N SER A 96 21.26 3.88 4.36
CA SER A 96 21.77 4.87 5.30
C SER A 96 22.65 5.94 4.62
N PRO A 97 22.81 7.12 5.26
CA PRO A 97 23.75 8.13 4.75
C PRO A 97 25.18 7.59 4.59
N ALA A 98 25.64 6.74 5.53
CA ALA A 98 26.96 6.13 5.47
C ALA A 98 27.11 5.17 4.28
N SER A 99 26.10 4.33 4.00
CA SER A 99 26.13 3.44 2.83
C SER A 99 26.04 4.21 1.51
N LEU A 100 25.25 5.30 1.45
CA LEU A 100 25.23 6.21 0.30
C LEU A 100 26.60 6.87 0.04
N LEU A 101 27.30 7.34 1.09
CA LEU A 101 28.63 7.93 0.95
C LEU A 101 29.68 6.92 0.47
N ARG A 102 29.56 5.65 0.88
CA ARG A 102 30.43 4.55 0.43
C ARG A 102 30.04 3.97 -0.93
N PHE A 103 28.88 4.33 -1.47
CA PHE A 103 28.36 3.76 -2.70
C PHE A 103 29.32 4.05 -3.88
N PRO A 104 29.86 3.03 -4.57
CA PRO A 104 31.00 3.19 -5.46
C PRO A 104 30.64 3.83 -6.82
N TYR A 105 29.35 3.84 -7.17
CA TYR A 105 28.90 4.27 -8.51
C TYR A 105 28.44 5.72 -8.58
N LEU A 106 28.60 6.50 -7.51
CA LEU A 106 28.27 7.93 -7.48
C LEU A 106 29.50 8.79 -7.21
N SER A 107 29.56 9.94 -7.88
CA SER A 107 30.54 10.98 -7.58
C SER A 107 30.31 11.56 -6.17
N MET A 108 31.35 12.16 -5.58
CA MET A 108 31.19 12.83 -4.28
C MET A 108 30.20 13.99 -4.32
N VAL A 109 30.13 14.69 -5.46
CA VAL A 109 29.14 15.77 -5.68
C VAL A 109 27.71 15.21 -5.70
N ASP A 110 27.47 14.12 -6.42
CA ASP A 110 26.14 13.46 -6.44
C ASP A 110 25.75 12.97 -5.04
N LYS A 111 26.70 12.41 -4.28
CA LYS A 111 26.47 11.93 -2.91
C LYS A 111 26.07 13.05 -1.96
N LEU A 112 26.82 14.16 -1.96
CA LEU A 112 26.54 15.32 -1.11
C LEU A 112 25.19 15.95 -1.46
N ARG A 113 24.92 16.15 -2.75
CA ARG A 113 23.64 16.70 -3.24
C ARG A 113 22.48 15.80 -2.89
N THR A 114 22.61 14.49 -3.10
CA THR A 114 21.56 13.51 -2.78
C THR A 114 21.27 13.53 -1.27
N SER A 115 22.31 13.46 -0.44
CA SER A 115 22.15 13.51 1.03
C SER A 115 21.48 14.80 1.49
N ALA A 116 21.92 15.97 0.99
CA ALA A 116 21.35 17.26 1.35
C ALA A 116 19.87 17.37 0.94
N VAL A 117 19.53 16.93 -0.27
CA VAL A 117 18.14 16.96 -0.76
C VAL A 117 17.26 15.98 0.02
N LEU A 118 17.73 14.77 0.32
CA LEU A 118 16.98 13.80 1.14
C LEU A 118 16.73 14.34 2.54
N ALA A 119 17.73 14.96 3.18
CA ALA A 119 17.59 15.61 4.47
C ALA A 119 16.58 16.77 4.41
N PHE A 120 16.68 17.64 3.40
CA PHE A 120 15.73 18.74 3.18
C PHE A 120 14.29 18.23 3.05
N LEU A 121 14.05 17.22 2.20
CA LEU A 121 12.71 16.64 2.03
C LEU A 121 12.21 16.00 3.34
N LYS A 122 13.07 15.31 4.08
CA LYS A 122 12.72 14.68 5.36
C LYS A 122 12.34 15.70 6.43
N LEU A 123 13.04 16.83 6.49
CA LEU A 123 12.83 17.91 7.47
C LEU A 123 11.66 18.82 7.09
N SER A 124 11.37 19.01 5.79
CA SER A 124 10.26 19.84 5.33
C SER A 124 8.91 19.38 5.91
N SER A 125 8.09 20.32 6.37
CA SER A 125 6.85 20.04 7.12
C SER A 125 5.64 19.76 6.23
N THR A 126 5.64 20.25 4.99
CA THR A 126 4.52 20.14 4.05
C THR A 126 4.98 19.96 2.61
N GLU A 127 4.12 19.34 1.83
CA GLU A 127 4.17 19.14 0.39
C GLU A 127 3.89 20.38 -0.46
N LYS A 128 3.24 21.42 0.09
CA LYS A 128 2.72 22.56 -0.69
C LYS A 128 3.73 23.19 -1.66
N PRO A 129 5.01 23.43 -1.27
CA PRO A 129 6.01 23.99 -2.19
C PRO A 129 6.39 23.09 -3.37
N PHE A 130 5.97 21.82 -3.34
CA PHE A 130 6.24 20.81 -4.35
C PHE A 130 5.08 20.61 -5.33
N GLU A 131 3.90 21.15 -5.04
CA GLU A 131 2.74 21.08 -5.94
C GLU A 131 3.05 21.71 -7.30
N GLY A 132 2.47 21.14 -8.36
CA GLY A 132 2.71 21.57 -9.75
C GLY A 132 4.08 21.20 -10.34
N LYS A 133 4.97 20.53 -9.58
CA LYS A 133 6.29 20.10 -10.06
C LYS A 133 6.33 18.60 -10.35
N LEU A 134 7.11 18.23 -11.37
CA LEU A 134 7.40 16.83 -11.71
C LEU A 134 8.63 16.33 -10.95
N ALA A 135 8.59 15.06 -10.52
CA ALA A 135 9.60 14.47 -9.65
C ALA A 135 10.94 14.28 -10.36
N LEU A 136 11.00 13.55 -11.48
CA LEU A 136 12.26 13.24 -12.17
C LEU A 136 13.03 14.50 -12.63
N PRO A 137 12.39 15.50 -13.28
CA PRO A 137 13.09 16.74 -13.63
C PRO A 137 13.66 17.48 -12.42
N TRP A 138 12.91 17.51 -11.32
CA TRP A 138 13.35 18.15 -10.08
C TRP A 138 14.52 17.39 -9.42
N ILE A 139 14.43 16.07 -9.33
CA ILE A 139 15.51 15.20 -8.83
C ILE A 139 16.77 15.38 -9.67
N LYS A 140 16.66 15.37 -10.99
CA LYS A 140 17.77 15.63 -11.91
C LYS A 140 18.43 16.99 -11.68
N LYS A 141 17.62 18.02 -11.48
CA LYS A 141 18.09 19.39 -11.22
C LYS A 141 18.83 19.50 -9.88
N TRP A 142 18.33 18.87 -8.82
CA TRP A 142 18.83 19.09 -7.45
C TRP A 142 19.77 18.01 -6.94
N MET A 143 19.48 16.73 -7.15
CA MET A 143 20.33 15.61 -6.73
C MET A 143 21.48 15.32 -7.71
N GLY A 144 21.34 15.71 -8.98
CA GLY A 144 22.36 15.53 -10.01
C GLY A 144 22.04 14.41 -11.01
N ARG A 145 22.69 14.47 -12.18
CA ARG A 145 22.44 13.53 -13.29
C ARG A 145 22.89 12.10 -12.95
N GLY A 146 24.00 11.95 -12.22
CA GLY A 146 24.53 10.65 -11.83
C GLY A 146 23.59 9.92 -10.86
N ALA A 147 23.23 10.58 -9.77
CA ALA A 147 22.26 10.06 -8.79
C ALA A 147 20.91 9.72 -9.45
N THR A 148 20.42 10.59 -10.33
CA THR A 148 19.17 10.33 -11.06
C THR A 148 19.28 9.09 -11.93
N LYS A 149 20.30 8.99 -12.77
CA LYS A 149 20.46 7.86 -13.70
C LYS A 149 20.62 6.51 -12.97
N ILE A 150 21.33 6.50 -11.84
CA ILE A 150 21.76 5.26 -11.18
C ILE A 150 20.74 4.79 -10.14
N ILE A 151 20.19 5.72 -9.35
CA ILE A 151 19.28 5.37 -8.25
C ILE A 151 17.84 5.53 -8.69
N TRP A 152 17.47 6.72 -9.19
CA TRP A 152 16.07 7.11 -9.26
C TRP A 152 15.39 6.69 -10.56
N ASP A 153 16.01 6.91 -11.72
CA ASP A 153 15.41 6.62 -13.02
C ASP A 153 15.03 5.14 -13.18
N PRO A 154 15.85 4.14 -12.79
CA PRO A 154 15.46 2.73 -12.86
C PRO A 154 14.28 2.39 -11.96
N LEU A 155 14.22 3.00 -10.76
CA LEU A 155 13.11 2.78 -9.82
C LEU A 155 11.80 3.40 -10.31
N PHE A 156 11.89 4.56 -10.97
CA PHE A 156 10.73 5.20 -11.57
C PHE A 156 10.28 4.45 -12.83
N GLU A 157 11.21 3.99 -13.67
CA GLU A 157 10.93 3.14 -14.82
C GLU A 157 10.24 1.84 -14.39
N GLY A 158 10.83 1.06 -13.49
CA GLY A 158 10.22 -0.21 -13.08
C GLY A 158 8.92 -0.06 -12.30
N LYS A 159 8.59 1.14 -11.80
CA LYS A 159 7.32 1.40 -11.10
C LYS A 159 6.24 2.01 -11.97
N PHE A 160 6.60 2.85 -12.93
CA PHE A 160 5.67 3.68 -13.69
C PHE A 160 5.77 3.49 -15.20
N GLY A 161 6.79 2.77 -15.68
CA GLY A 161 7.11 2.60 -17.09
C GLY A 161 7.09 3.93 -17.84
N ASN A 162 6.30 3.98 -18.91
CA ASN A 162 6.13 5.15 -19.76
C ASN A 162 5.63 6.40 -19.01
N LEU A 163 4.94 6.24 -17.87
CA LEU A 163 4.42 7.36 -17.07
C LEU A 163 5.46 7.96 -16.11
N LYS A 164 6.71 7.46 -16.09
CA LYS A 164 7.72 7.90 -15.11
C LYS A 164 7.96 9.41 -15.07
N ASN A 165 7.83 10.08 -16.22
CA ASN A 165 8.07 11.52 -16.35
C ASN A 165 6.88 12.37 -15.89
N GLU A 166 5.71 11.77 -15.68
CA GLU A 166 4.47 12.45 -15.26
C GLU A 166 4.27 12.41 -13.73
N VAL A 167 5.10 11.64 -13.02
CA VAL A 167 5.01 11.50 -11.57
C VAL A 167 5.31 12.84 -10.88
N THR A 168 4.40 13.25 -10.01
CA THR A 168 4.48 14.55 -9.31
C THR A 168 5.48 14.51 -8.15
N LEU A 169 6.12 15.65 -7.88
CA LEU A 169 7.07 15.80 -6.78
C LEU A 169 6.45 15.58 -5.38
N PRO A 170 5.18 15.96 -5.09
CA PRO A 170 4.53 15.63 -3.82
C PRO A 170 4.50 14.12 -3.54
N TRP A 171 4.32 13.28 -4.57
CA TRP A 171 4.39 11.83 -4.41
C TRP A 171 5.78 11.39 -3.94
N PHE A 172 6.83 11.89 -4.59
CA PHE A 172 8.21 11.57 -4.22
C PHE A 172 8.55 12.08 -2.81
N TRP A 173 8.17 13.31 -2.49
CA TRP A 173 8.31 13.88 -1.15
C TRP A 173 7.63 12.99 -0.09
N GLY A 174 6.39 12.57 -0.31
CA GLY A 174 5.65 11.72 0.63
C GLY A 174 6.35 10.39 0.90
N ARG A 175 7.00 9.81 -0.12
CA ARG A 175 7.82 8.59 0.02
C ARG A 175 9.04 8.83 0.91
N ILE A 176 9.75 9.96 0.74
CA ILE A 176 10.91 10.29 1.58
C ILE A 176 10.48 10.67 3.00
N LYS A 177 9.45 11.50 3.14
CA LYS A 177 8.96 12.00 4.43
C LYS A 177 8.51 10.87 5.36
N LYS A 178 7.75 9.89 4.85
CA LYS A 178 7.20 8.80 5.65
C LYS A 178 8.19 7.67 5.97
N ARG A 179 9.27 7.49 5.21
CA ARG A 179 10.21 6.37 5.39
C ARG A 179 11.01 6.47 6.68
N SER A 180 11.09 5.38 7.45
CA SER A 180 12.03 5.21 8.56
C SER A 180 12.90 3.99 8.31
N LYS A 181 14.10 3.96 8.91
CA LYS A 181 14.99 2.79 8.82
C LYS A 181 14.36 1.58 9.53
N THR A 182 13.81 1.81 10.72
CA THR A 182 13.03 0.83 11.45
C THR A 182 11.65 0.68 10.82
N LEU A 183 11.30 -0.55 10.49
CA LEU A 183 10.00 -0.97 10.00
C LEU A 183 9.23 -1.65 11.14
N CYS A 184 7.92 -1.65 11.02
CA CYS A 184 7.04 -2.19 12.02
C CYS A 184 6.10 -3.22 11.42
N TYR A 185 5.79 -4.27 12.18
CA TYR A 185 4.89 -5.34 11.75
C TYR A 185 4.04 -5.83 12.92
N PRO A 186 2.70 -5.92 12.79
CA PRO A 186 1.85 -6.41 13.86
C PRO A 186 2.03 -7.92 14.07
N GLU A 187 2.07 -8.34 15.33
CA GLU A 187 2.04 -9.76 15.68
C GLU A 187 0.80 -10.45 15.06
N GLY A 188 1.01 -11.59 14.40
CA GLY A 188 -0.03 -12.33 13.67
C GLY A 188 -0.23 -11.91 12.20
N GLY A 189 0.46 -10.87 11.74
CA GLY A 189 0.35 -10.34 10.38
C GLY A 189 -0.67 -9.21 10.23
N ILE A 190 -0.60 -8.50 9.10
CA ILE A 190 -1.41 -7.31 8.84
C ILE A 190 -2.87 -7.68 8.60
N ALA A 191 -3.13 -8.85 8.00
CA ALA A 191 -4.49 -9.37 7.90
C ALA A 191 -5.09 -9.69 9.28
N GLY A 192 -4.29 -10.24 10.20
CA GLY A 192 -4.67 -10.43 11.60
C GLY A 192 -5.02 -9.10 12.30
N PHE A 193 -4.23 -8.06 12.06
CA PHE A 193 -4.53 -6.73 12.57
C PHE A 193 -5.83 -6.14 11.97
N ALA A 194 -6.09 -6.33 10.68
CA ALA A 194 -7.35 -5.92 10.06
C ALA A 194 -8.56 -6.62 10.72
N GLN A 195 -8.44 -7.92 11.02
CA GLN A 195 -9.48 -8.65 11.76
C GLN A 195 -9.68 -8.11 13.17
N LYS A 196 -8.61 -7.69 13.84
CA LYS A 196 -8.71 -7.06 15.16
C LYS A 196 -9.47 -5.73 15.11
N ILE A 197 -9.26 -4.92 14.08
CA ILE A 197 -10.05 -3.69 13.86
C ILE A 197 -11.51 -4.07 13.58
N ALA A 198 -11.77 -5.07 12.73
CA ALA A 198 -13.12 -5.53 12.43
C ALA A 198 -13.88 -5.97 13.69
N GLY A 199 -13.27 -6.78 14.55
CA GLY A 199 -13.86 -7.15 15.84
C GLY A 199 -14.11 -5.96 16.77
N ALA A 200 -13.28 -4.91 16.71
CA ALA A 200 -13.52 -3.68 17.46
C ALA A 200 -14.71 -2.87 16.90
N VAL A 201 -14.90 -2.86 15.58
CA VAL A 201 -16.08 -2.25 14.93
C VAL A 201 -17.36 -2.94 15.41
N GLU A 202 -17.38 -4.27 15.43
CA GLU A 202 -18.53 -5.06 15.87
C GLU A 202 -18.83 -4.86 17.36
N LYS A 203 -17.80 -4.84 18.21
CA LYS A 203 -17.94 -4.51 19.64
C LYS A 203 -18.49 -3.10 19.88
N ALA A 204 -18.18 -2.15 19.01
CA ALA A 204 -18.74 -0.80 19.04
C ALA A 204 -20.16 -0.71 18.43
N GLY A 205 -20.79 -1.83 18.06
CA GLY A 205 -22.15 -1.88 17.51
C GLY A 205 -22.24 -1.70 15.98
N GLY A 206 -21.10 -1.62 15.28
CA GLY A 206 -21.05 -1.64 13.82
C GLY A 206 -21.35 -3.03 13.26
N LYS A 207 -21.78 -3.08 11.99
CA LYS A 207 -21.99 -4.35 11.26
C LYS A 207 -21.03 -4.45 10.09
N ILE A 208 -20.41 -5.61 9.90
CA ILE A 208 -19.57 -5.91 8.73
C ILE A 208 -20.20 -7.05 7.95
N LEU A 209 -20.50 -6.80 6.68
CA LEU A 209 -21.15 -7.73 5.77
C LEU A 209 -20.14 -8.15 4.70
N LEU A 210 -19.53 -9.33 4.92
CA LEU A 210 -18.63 -9.97 3.96
C LEU A 210 -19.42 -10.64 2.83
N ASN A 211 -18.77 -10.97 1.73
CA ASN A 211 -19.41 -11.54 0.53
C ASN A 211 -20.64 -10.75 0.06
N SER A 212 -20.64 -9.43 0.24
CA SER A 212 -21.78 -8.55 0.01
C SER A 212 -21.36 -7.43 -0.94
N GLU A 213 -21.49 -7.70 -2.24
CA GLU A 213 -21.12 -6.75 -3.29
C GLU A 213 -22.20 -5.69 -3.45
N VAL A 214 -21.81 -4.41 -3.41
CA VAL A 214 -22.69 -3.30 -3.78
C VAL A 214 -22.61 -3.07 -5.28
N THR A 215 -23.74 -3.19 -5.96
CA THR A 215 -23.82 -3.09 -7.42
C THR A 215 -24.42 -1.78 -7.91
N SER A 216 -25.12 -1.05 -7.03
CA SER A 216 -25.72 0.25 -7.36
C SER A 216 -25.78 1.15 -6.12
N LEU A 217 -25.48 2.43 -6.32
CA LEU A 217 -25.63 3.53 -5.36
C LEU A 217 -26.32 4.70 -6.07
N ARG A 218 -27.45 5.15 -5.53
CA ARG A 218 -28.27 6.24 -6.09
C ARG A 218 -28.67 7.23 -5.00
N GLN A 219 -28.72 8.51 -5.35
CA GLN A 219 -29.28 9.53 -4.47
C GLN A 219 -30.81 9.55 -4.60
N LYS A 220 -31.52 9.53 -3.46
CA LYS A 220 -32.98 9.64 -3.37
C LYS A 220 -33.34 10.74 -2.37
N ALA A 221 -33.71 11.92 -2.88
CA ALA A 221 -34.00 13.10 -2.08
C ALA A 221 -32.91 13.37 -1.03
N ASN A 222 -33.23 13.17 0.25
CA ASN A 222 -32.33 13.40 1.40
C ASN A 222 -31.58 12.13 1.87
N SER A 223 -31.61 11.05 1.09
CA SER A 223 -31.05 9.74 1.46
C SER A 223 -30.26 9.11 0.30
N LEU A 224 -29.48 8.09 0.61
CA LEU A 224 -28.73 7.29 -0.35
C LEU A 224 -29.27 5.87 -0.35
N GLN A 225 -29.68 5.40 -1.53
CA GLN A 225 -30.15 4.04 -1.76
C GLN A 225 -29.02 3.19 -2.35
N LEU A 226 -28.75 2.07 -1.69
CA LEU A 226 -27.76 1.07 -2.06
C LEU A 226 -28.46 -0.21 -2.47
N THR A 227 -27.97 -0.89 -3.51
CA THR A 227 -28.34 -2.28 -3.83
C THR A 227 -27.13 -3.15 -3.58
N ALA A 228 -27.29 -4.14 -2.70
CA ALA A 228 -26.25 -5.10 -2.34
C ALA A 228 -26.75 -6.52 -2.57
N TYR A 229 -25.85 -7.37 -3.08
CA TYR A 229 -26.10 -8.80 -3.25
C TYR A 229 -25.08 -9.60 -2.46
N GLY A 230 -25.60 -10.41 -1.55
CA GLY A 230 -24.85 -11.40 -0.79
C GLY A 230 -24.61 -12.65 -1.63
N SER A 231 -23.48 -13.33 -1.39
CA SER A 231 -23.36 -14.74 -1.79
C SER A 231 -24.41 -15.60 -1.08
N LYS A 232 -24.59 -16.87 -1.48
CA LYS A 232 -25.50 -17.82 -0.79
C LYS A 232 -25.30 -17.92 0.73
N ARG A 233 -24.17 -17.43 1.25
CA ARG A 233 -23.80 -17.42 2.69
C ARG A 233 -24.01 -16.05 3.37
N SER A 234 -24.39 -14.99 2.65
CA SER A 234 -24.67 -13.67 3.22
C SER A 234 -26.16 -13.33 3.11
N ALA A 235 -26.77 -12.92 4.23
CA ALA A 235 -28.21 -12.66 4.34
C ALA A 235 -28.67 -11.34 3.68
N VAL A 236 -27.77 -10.62 3.00
CA VAL A 236 -28.09 -9.30 2.44
C VAL A 236 -28.40 -9.42 0.96
N SER A 237 -29.68 -9.36 0.62
CA SER A 237 -30.13 -9.19 -0.76
C SER A 237 -31.19 -8.10 -0.81
N GLY A 238 -30.94 -7.05 -1.59
CA GLY A 238 -31.95 -6.04 -1.91
C GLY A 238 -31.50 -4.60 -1.70
N GLN A 239 -32.51 -3.72 -1.62
CA GLN A 239 -32.33 -2.28 -1.51
C GLN A 239 -32.26 -1.85 -0.04
N LEU A 240 -31.25 -1.05 0.28
CA LEU A 240 -31.01 -0.51 1.61
C LEU A 240 -30.88 1.01 1.53
N VAL A 241 -31.40 1.72 2.53
CA VAL A 241 -31.35 3.19 2.60
C VAL A 241 -30.45 3.62 3.76
N PHE A 242 -29.63 4.65 3.51
CA PHE A 242 -28.67 5.23 4.43
C PHE A 242 -28.66 6.77 4.34
N ASP A 243 -28.28 7.43 5.43
CA ASP A 243 -28.15 8.91 5.49
C ASP A 243 -26.87 9.37 4.79
N LYS A 244 -25.79 8.60 4.94
CA LYS A 244 -24.46 8.87 4.36
C LYS A 244 -23.81 7.58 3.87
N VAL A 245 -22.96 7.72 2.86
CA VAL A 245 -22.17 6.61 2.32
C VAL A 245 -20.72 7.06 2.20
N ILE A 246 -19.79 6.28 2.73
CA ILE A 246 -18.35 6.44 2.50
C ILE A 246 -17.93 5.40 1.48
N VAL A 247 -17.36 5.84 0.37
CA VAL A 247 -16.88 4.94 -0.70
C VAL A 247 -15.37 4.86 -0.62
N THR A 248 -14.83 3.65 -0.44
CA THR A 248 -13.38 3.37 -0.46
C THR A 248 -12.96 2.52 -1.65
N LEU A 249 -13.87 2.36 -2.61
CA LEU A 249 -13.68 1.55 -3.82
C LEU A 249 -12.78 2.28 -4.84
N PRO A 250 -12.05 1.54 -5.69
CA PRO A 250 -11.33 2.12 -6.82
C PRO A 250 -12.27 2.91 -7.76
N THR A 251 -11.74 3.96 -8.40
CA THR A 251 -12.50 4.84 -9.30
C THR A 251 -13.33 4.07 -10.34
N PRO A 252 -12.78 3.07 -11.08
CA PRO A 252 -13.57 2.35 -12.09
C PRO A 252 -14.79 1.62 -11.51
N VAL A 253 -14.64 1.03 -10.31
CA VAL A 253 -15.73 0.35 -9.60
C VAL A 253 -16.76 1.37 -9.12
N PHE A 254 -16.31 2.46 -8.51
CA PHE A 254 -17.21 3.53 -8.05
C PHE A 254 -18.06 4.09 -9.18
N THR A 255 -17.46 4.40 -10.34
CA THR A 255 -18.19 4.92 -11.50
C THR A 255 -19.19 3.92 -12.07
N LYS A 256 -18.87 2.61 -12.02
CA LYS A 256 -19.77 1.55 -12.49
C LYS A 256 -21.03 1.45 -11.62
N ILE A 257 -20.88 1.58 -10.29
CA ILE A 257 -22.02 1.46 -9.35
C ILE A 257 -22.81 2.77 -9.20
N THR A 258 -22.34 3.89 -9.77
CA THR A 258 -23.00 5.20 -9.68
C THR A 258 -23.31 5.82 -11.06
N PRO A 259 -24.13 5.16 -11.89
CA PRO A 259 -24.40 5.62 -13.26
C PRO A 259 -25.11 6.98 -13.34
N SER A 260 -25.68 7.47 -12.23
CA SER A 260 -26.34 8.78 -12.16
C SER A 260 -25.39 9.96 -11.92
N LEU A 261 -24.08 9.73 -11.75
CA LEU A 261 -23.13 10.84 -11.58
C LEU A 261 -23.02 11.70 -12.84
N PRO A 262 -22.76 13.01 -12.71
CA PRO A 262 -22.55 13.89 -13.86
C PRO A 262 -21.41 13.38 -14.75
N LYS A 263 -21.67 13.27 -16.07
CA LYS A 263 -20.69 12.79 -17.06
C LYS A 263 -19.35 13.55 -17.00
N ALA A 264 -19.39 14.85 -16.77
CA ALA A 264 -18.18 15.68 -16.63
C ALA A 264 -17.32 15.28 -15.42
N TYR A 265 -17.97 14.94 -14.30
CA TYR A 265 -17.28 14.47 -13.10
C TYR A 265 -16.68 13.08 -13.31
N VAL A 266 -17.44 12.15 -13.89
CA VAL A 266 -16.95 10.81 -14.24
C VAL A 266 -15.74 10.90 -15.17
N LYS A 267 -15.83 11.71 -16.24
CA LYS A 267 -14.71 11.93 -17.17
C LYS A 267 -13.46 12.45 -16.46
N LYS A 268 -13.61 13.37 -15.49
CA LYS A 268 -12.50 13.95 -14.73
C LYS A 268 -11.80 12.92 -13.84
N ILE A 269 -12.55 12.08 -13.13
CA ILE A 269 -11.94 11.10 -12.21
C ILE A 269 -11.40 9.88 -12.96
N SER A 270 -12.02 9.50 -14.07
CA SER A 270 -11.58 8.38 -14.92
C SER A 270 -10.40 8.73 -15.84
N SER A 271 -10.00 9.99 -15.96
CA SER A 271 -8.82 10.38 -16.75
C SER A 271 -7.49 10.14 -16.03
N ILE A 272 -7.53 9.72 -14.76
CA ILE A 272 -6.32 9.44 -13.99
C ILE A 272 -5.84 8.03 -14.37
N PRO A 273 -4.62 7.88 -14.90
CA PRO A 273 -4.09 6.57 -15.26
C PRO A 273 -3.93 5.66 -14.04
N HIS A 274 -4.17 4.37 -14.23
CA HIS A 274 -3.92 3.33 -13.23
C HIS A 274 -2.78 2.42 -13.70
N LEU A 275 -2.14 1.77 -12.73
CA LEU A 275 -1.14 0.74 -12.96
C LEU A 275 -1.54 -0.49 -12.17
N THR A 276 -1.29 -1.66 -12.74
CA THR A 276 -1.51 -2.93 -12.08
C THR A 276 -0.24 -3.34 -11.34
N ALA A 277 -0.37 -3.66 -10.06
CA ALA A 277 0.71 -4.29 -9.30
C ALA A 277 0.63 -5.81 -9.49
N GLN A 278 1.69 -6.40 -10.04
CA GLN A 278 1.86 -7.84 -10.13
C GLN A 278 2.83 -8.27 -9.03
N ASN A 279 2.49 -9.33 -8.31
CA ASN A 279 3.31 -9.84 -7.23
C ASN A 279 3.30 -11.36 -7.26
N LEU A 280 4.47 -11.97 -7.47
CA LEU A 280 4.67 -13.40 -7.36
C LEU A 280 5.22 -13.72 -5.96
N ILE A 281 4.65 -14.72 -5.31
CA ILE A 281 5.09 -15.20 -3.99
C ILE A 281 5.71 -16.57 -4.20
N LEU A 282 6.97 -16.71 -3.79
CA LEU A 282 7.67 -17.99 -3.75
C LEU A 282 7.82 -18.43 -2.30
N VAL A 283 7.48 -19.69 -2.04
CA VAL A 283 7.70 -20.38 -0.77
C VAL A 283 8.84 -21.37 -1.01
N LEU A 284 9.95 -21.18 -0.30
CA LEU A 284 11.23 -21.82 -0.57
C LEU A 284 11.71 -22.60 0.65
N GLU A 285 12.42 -23.70 0.43
CA GLU A 285 13.07 -24.49 1.50
C GLU A 285 14.29 -23.79 2.10
N LYS A 286 14.90 -22.86 1.37
CA LYS A 286 16.14 -22.15 1.75
C LYS A 286 16.03 -20.67 1.40
N PRO A 287 16.71 -19.79 2.15
CA PRO A 287 16.68 -18.36 1.87
C PRO A 287 17.32 -18.06 0.52
N PHE A 288 16.70 -17.14 -0.24
CA PHE A 288 17.18 -16.75 -1.57
C PHE A 288 18.23 -15.62 -1.47
N LEU A 289 17.98 -14.61 -0.64
CA LEU A 289 18.87 -13.51 -0.36
C LEU A 289 19.61 -13.73 0.96
N LYS A 290 20.86 -13.29 1.01
CA LYS A 290 21.66 -13.32 2.24
C LYS A 290 21.31 -12.10 3.11
N GLY A 291 20.19 -12.19 3.85
CA GLY A 291 19.78 -11.21 4.87
C GLY A 291 19.07 -9.94 4.36
N SER A 292 19.01 -9.72 3.05
CA SER A 292 18.30 -8.56 2.48
C SER A 292 16.79 -8.76 2.59
N TYR A 293 16.10 -7.90 3.35
CA TYR A 293 14.64 -7.87 3.30
C TYR A 293 14.15 -7.26 1.99
N TRP A 294 14.73 -6.13 1.59
CA TRP A 294 14.26 -5.36 0.44
C TRP A 294 15.40 -5.14 -0.54
N LEU A 295 15.30 -5.70 -1.74
CA LEU A 295 16.30 -5.55 -2.80
C LEU A 295 15.68 -4.84 -4.00
N ASN A 296 16.06 -3.58 -4.18
CA ASN A 296 15.68 -2.81 -5.35
C ASN A 296 16.48 -3.28 -6.57
N ILE A 297 15.80 -3.59 -7.66
CA ILE A 297 16.44 -3.99 -8.91
C ILE A 297 16.67 -2.75 -9.77
N ASN A 298 17.92 -2.28 -9.78
CA ASN A 298 18.36 -1.14 -10.57
C ASN A 298 19.19 -1.54 -11.80
N GLU A 299 19.53 -2.83 -11.92
CA GLU A 299 20.12 -3.40 -13.11
C GLU A 299 19.09 -3.40 -14.26
N PRO A 300 19.43 -2.84 -15.43
CA PRO A 300 18.56 -2.91 -16.60
C PRO A 300 18.31 -4.35 -17.07
N GLY A 301 17.18 -4.58 -17.72
CA GLY A 301 16.86 -5.86 -18.37
C GLY A 301 16.14 -6.89 -17.49
N PHE A 302 15.93 -6.60 -16.20
CA PHE A 302 15.08 -7.44 -15.35
C PHE A 302 13.59 -7.14 -15.57
N PRO A 303 12.72 -8.16 -15.60
CA PRO A 303 11.29 -7.98 -15.83
C PRO A 303 10.50 -7.57 -14.58
N PHE A 304 11.17 -7.25 -13.47
CA PHE A 304 10.57 -6.87 -12.19
C PHE A 304 11.42 -5.82 -11.46
N LEU A 305 10.78 -5.09 -10.55
CA LEU A 305 11.37 -3.95 -9.84
C LEU A 305 11.98 -4.36 -8.50
N LEU A 306 11.44 -5.38 -7.85
CA LEU A 306 11.68 -5.64 -6.44
C LEU A 306 11.76 -7.14 -6.15
N LEU A 307 12.74 -7.51 -5.34
CA LEU A 307 12.71 -8.72 -4.53
C LEU A 307 12.55 -8.33 -3.06
N ALA A 308 11.53 -8.85 -2.38
CA ALA A 308 11.35 -8.65 -0.95
C ALA A 308 11.25 -9.99 -0.24
N GLU A 309 12.33 -10.42 0.42
CA GLU A 309 12.33 -11.67 1.18
C GLU A 309 11.76 -11.43 2.57
N HIS A 310 10.46 -11.71 2.70
CA HIS A 310 9.68 -11.46 3.92
C HIS A 310 10.31 -12.12 5.15
N THR A 311 10.90 -13.30 4.96
CA THR A 311 11.52 -14.07 6.04
C THR A 311 12.93 -13.64 6.42
N ASN A 312 13.48 -12.62 5.74
CA ASN A 312 14.61 -11.82 6.26
C ASN A 312 14.13 -10.66 7.14
N PHE A 313 12.82 -10.38 7.16
CA PHE A 313 12.20 -9.36 8.00
C PHE A 313 11.45 -9.97 9.18
N MET A 314 10.67 -11.03 8.96
CA MET A 314 9.98 -11.82 9.98
C MET A 314 10.65 -13.19 10.16
N ASP A 315 10.62 -13.74 11.37
CA ASP A 315 11.20 -15.04 11.67
C ASP A 315 10.44 -16.17 10.92
N PRO A 316 11.14 -17.06 10.16
CA PRO A 316 10.53 -18.19 9.46
C PRO A 316 9.69 -19.12 10.35
N LYS A 317 9.94 -19.15 11.67
CA LYS A 317 9.15 -19.99 12.60
C LYS A 317 7.64 -19.68 12.55
N HIS A 318 7.26 -18.44 12.26
CA HIS A 318 5.86 -18.03 12.13
C HIS A 318 5.20 -18.55 10.84
N TYR A 319 6.01 -19.06 9.91
CA TYR A 319 5.65 -19.55 8.59
C TYR A 319 6.07 -21.01 8.41
N GLY A 320 6.05 -21.81 9.49
CA GLY A 320 6.35 -23.25 9.42
C GLY A 320 7.81 -23.58 9.08
N GLY A 321 8.72 -22.60 9.16
CA GLY A 321 10.11 -22.73 8.73
C GLY A 321 10.35 -22.38 7.25
N ASP A 322 9.30 -22.06 6.49
CA ASP A 322 9.41 -21.69 5.09
C ASP A 322 10.10 -20.34 4.90
N HIS A 323 10.82 -20.18 3.78
CA HIS A 323 11.40 -18.91 3.35
C HIS A 323 10.52 -18.27 2.26
N ILE A 324 10.08 -17.04 2.49
CA ILE A 324 9.07 -16.40 1.65
C ILE A 324 9.69 -15.22 0.90
N LEU A 325 9.63 -15.29 -0.43
CA LEU A 325 10.13 -14.26 -1.34
C LEU A 325 9.01 -13.66 -2.17
N TYR A 326 8.88 -12.34 -2.11
CA TYR A 326 8.05 -11.57 -3.03
C TYR A 326 8.86 -11.08 -4.23
N ILE A 327 8.27 -11.21 -5.42
CA ILE A 327 8.78 -10.62 -6.66
C ILE A 327 7.75 -9.59 -7.13
N GLY A 328 8.05 -8.32 -6.94
CA GLY A 328 7.15 -7.20 -7.18
C GLY A 328 7.41 -6.51 -8.52
N ASN A 329 6.34 -6.28 -9.27
CA ASN A 329 6.35 -5.58 -10.54
C ASN A 329 5.14 -4.66 -10.71
N TYR A 330 5.26 -3.65 -11.57
CA TYR A 330 4.18 -2.73 -11.92
C TYR A 330 4.04 -2.64 -13.42
N LEU A 331 2.84 -2.89 -13.91
CA LEU A 331 2.57 -3.03 -15.34
C LEU A 331 1.47 -2.05 -15.77
N PRO A 332 1.62 -1.38 -16.93
CA PRO A 332 0.54 -0.58 -17.52
C PRO A 332 -0.59 -1.50 -17.99
N ASP A 333 -1.80 -0.95 -18.09
CA ASP A 333 -2.96 -1.69 -18.60
C ASP A 333 -2.69 -2.25 -20.02
N GLY A 334 -3.04 -3.51 -20.24
CA GLY A 334 -2.84 -4.20 -21.52
C GLY A 334 -1.45 -4.79 -21.72
N HIS A 335 -0.59 -4.83 -20.70
CA HIS A 335 0.71 -5.49 -20.79
C HIS A 335 0.56 -7.01 -21.00
N PRO A 336 1.39 -7.68 -21.84
CA PRO A 336 1.30 -9.12 -22.11
C PRO A 336 1.39 -10.07 -20.90
N TYR A 337 1.79 -9.55 -19.74
CA TYR A 337 1.86 -10.31 -18.48
C TYR A 337 0.59 -10.16 -17.62
N GLN A 338 -0.43 -9.43 -18.11
CA GLN A 338 -1.75 -9.31 -17.47
C GLN A 338 -2.78 -10.27 -18.08
N SER A 339 -2.48 -10.93 -19.19
CA SER A 339 -3.36 -11.86 -19.92
C SER A 339 -3.26 -13.29 -19.42
#